data_AF-A0A4C1ZY72-F1
#
_entry.id   AF-A0A4C1ZY72-F1
#
_cell.length_a   1.000
_cell.length_b   1.000
_cell.length_c   1.000
_cell.angle_alpha   90.00
_cell.angle_beta   90.00
_cell.angle_gamma   90.00
#
_symmetry.space_group_name_H-M   'P 1'
#
loop_
_entity.id
_entity.type
_entity.pdbx_description
1 polymer ?
#
loop_
_entity_poly.entity_id
_entity_poly.type
_entity_poly.pdbx_seq_one_letter_code
_entity_poly.pdbx_strand_id
1 'polypeptide(L)'
;MDEWINRCERAIGHVSGGHINPAVTAGLAAVGKVKPIRAILYVIVQCAGAAAGSALLRAFTPDTMSGGLGVTALGKSVSPLQGFGVEFFLGFVLIFVVCGVSDSYVKYRTEFKPRICETPAF
;
A
#
# COMPACT_ATOMS: atom_id res chain seq x y z
N MET A 1 -19.44 -5.85 9.36
CA MET A 1 -18.55 -4.75 8.91
C MET A 1 -17.49 -5.30 7.94
N ASP A 2 -17.09 -6.53 8.17
CA ASP A 2 -16.09 -7.33 7.44
C ASP A 2 -16.46 -7.54 5.96
N GLU A 3 -17.74 -7.65 5.60
CA GLU A 3 -18.16 -7.81 4.19
C GLU A 3 -17.87 -6.55 3.33
N TRP A 4 -18.03 -5.35 3.91
CA TRP A 4 -17.76 -4.09 3.22
C TRP A 4 -16.26 -3.86 3.04
N ILE A 5 -15.47 -4.19 4.06
CA ILE A 5 -14.01 -4.12 4.03
C ILE A 5 -13.47 -5.08 2.95
N ASN A 6 -13.94 -6.33 2.94
CA ASN A 6 -13.56 -7.34 1.96
C ASN A 6 -13.94 -6.98 0.51
N ARG A 7 -14.96 -6.13 0.28
CA ARG A 7 -15.36 -5.68 -1.06
C ARG A 7 -14.43 -4.58 -1.60
N CYS A 8 -14.05 -3.63 -0.76
CA CYS A 8 -13.13 -2.54 -1.14
C CYS A 8 -11.75 -3.08 -1.51
N GLU A 9 -11.25 -4.07 -0.76
CA GLU A 9 -9.94 -4.67 -0.99
C GLU A 9 -9.85 -5.42 -2.32
N ARG A 10 -10.90 -6.18 -2.67
CA ARG A 10 -10.94 -6.92 -3.92
C ARG A 10 -10.99 -6.00 -5.13
N ALA A 11 -11.72 -4.88 -5.07
CA ALA A 11 -11.96 -4.00 -6.22
C ALA A 11 -10.68 -3.58 -6.97
N ILE A 12 -9.56 -3.41 -6.27
CA ILE A 12 -8.28 -2.98 -6.84
C ILE A 12 -7.14 -3.97 -6.62
N GLY A 13 -7.23 -4.81 -5.57
CA GLY A 13 -6.21 -5.78 -5.22
C GLY A 13 -6.01 -6.87 -6.28
N HIS A 14 -7.10 -7.42 -6.84
CA HIS A 14 -7.00 -8.49 -7.85
C HIS A 14 -6.56 -7.99 -9.24
N VAL A 15 -6.74 -6.70 -9.54
CA VAL A 15 -6.42 -6.11 -10.85
C VAL A 15 -4.98 -5.57 -10.88
N SER A 16 -4.58 -4.85 -9.83
CA SER A 16 -3.35 -4.05 -9.83
C SER A 16 -2.31 -4.51 -8.82
N GLY A 17 -2.63 -5.49 -7.97
CA GLY A 17 -1.81 -5.86 -6.81
C GLY A 17 -1.90 -4.85 -5.66
N GLY A 18 -2.70 -3.78 -5.78
CA GLY A 18 -2.99 -2.85 -4.70
C GLY A 18 -1.80 -1.99 -4.26
N HIS A 19 -0.86 -1.66 -5.17
CA HIS A 19 0.34 -0.93 -4.77
C HIS A 19 0.03 0.44 -4.14
N ILE A 20 -0.84 1.24 -4.81
CA ILE A 20 -1.44 2.54 -4.42
C ILE A 20 -0.45 3.65 -3.97
N ASN A 21 0.81 3.30 -3.72
CA ASN A 21 1.85 4.12 -3.15
C ASN A 21 3.11 4.03 -4.04
N PRO A 22 3.66 5.18 -4.49
CA PRO A 22 4.88 5.22 -5.30
C PRO A 22 6.07 4.53 -4.64
N ALA A 23 6.26 4.70 -3.33
CA ALA A 23 7.35 4.08 -2.57
C ALA A 23 7.22 2.55 -2.51
N VAL A 24 5.99 2.04 -2.37
CA VAL A 24 5.72 0.58 -2.41
C VAL A 24 6.01 0.03 -3.80
N THR A 25 5.59 0.73 -4.85
CA THR A 25 5.86 0.34 -6.24
C THR A 25 7.37 0.31 -6.52
N ALA A 26 8.11 1.32 -6.04
CA ALA A 26 9.56 1.39 -6.17
C ALA A 26 10.26 0.27 -5.38
N GLY A 27 9.82 -0.01 -4.15
CA GLY A 27 10.33 -1.11 -3.34
C GLY A 27 10.12 -2.48 -3.99
N LEU A 28 8.93 -2.74 -4.54
CA LEU A 28 8.64 -3.98 -5.27
C LEU A 28 9.43 -4.08 -6.58
N ALA A 29 9.70 -2.96 -7.25
CA ALA A 29 10.59 -2.93 -8.41
C ALA A 29 12.05 -3.25 -8.01
N ALA A 30 12.53 -2.73 -6.87
CA ALA A 30 13.88 -3.00 -6.35
C ALA A 30 14.07 -4.47 -5.95
N VAL A 31 13.02 -5.12 -5.44
CA VAL A 31 13.00 -6.57 -5.13
C VAL A 31 12.77 -7.43 -6.39
N GLY A 32 12.61 -6.82 -7.57
CA GLY A 32 12.44 -7.52 -8.85
C GLY A 32 11.05 -8.13 -9.06
N LYS A 33 10.06 -7.77 -8.23
CA LYS A 33 8.67 -8.25 -8.34
C LYS A 33 7.87 -7.51 -9.42
N VAL A 34 8.32 -6.32 -9.84
CA VAL A 34 7.66 -5.49 -10.86
C VAL A 34 8.67 -5.03 -11.90
N LYS A 35 8.31 -5.10 -13.19
CA LYS A 35 9.16 -4.60 -14.28
C LYS A 35 9.34 -3.07 -14.17
N PRO A 36 10.55 -2.51 -14.40
CA PRO A 36 10.84 -1.08 -14.20
C PRO A 36 9.90 -0.15 -14.98
N ILE A 37 9.59 -0.48 -16.23
CA ILE A 37 8.68 0.30 -17.08
C ILE A 37 7.26 0.31 -16.48
N ARG A 38 6.79 -0.84 -15.97
CA ARG A 38 5.50 -0.89 -15.28
C ARG A 38 5.54 -0.06 -14.00
N ALA A 39 6.60 -0.14 -13.22
CA ALA A 39 6.76 0.66 -12.01
C ALA A 39 6.63 2.17 -12.28
N ILE A 40 7.28 2.67 -13.33
CA ILE A 40 7.17 4.08 -13.73
C ILE A 40 5.73 4.46 -14.09
N LEU A 41 5.05 3.63 -14.89
CA LEU A 41 3.65 3.89 -15.24
C LEU A 41 2.74 3.88 -14.00
N TYR A 42 2.97 2.95 -13.07
CA TYR A 42 2.25 2.91 -11.79
C TYR A 42 2.44 4.20 -10.98
N VAL A 43 3.67 4.70 -10.88
CA VAL A 43 3.97 5.96 -10.16
C VAL A 43 3.23 7.14 -10.80
N ILE A 44 3.24 7.25 -12.14
CA ILE A 44 2.55 8.33 -12.85
C ILE A 44 1.04 8.32 -12.55
N VAL A 45 0.40 7.16 -12.69
CA VAL A 45 -1.05 7.04 -12.48
C VAL A 45 -1.41 7.24 -10.99
N GLN A 46 -0.55 6.80 -10.07
CA GLN A 46 -0.73 7.04 -8.62
C GLN A 46 -0.64 8.53 -8.28
N CYS A 47 0.34 9.26 -8.81
CA CYS A 47 0.45 10.71 -8.61
C CYS A 47 -0.73 11.47 -9.23
N ALA A 48 -1.17 11.07 -10.42
CA ALA A 48 -2.34 11.65 -11.07
C ALA A 48 -3.63 11.41 -10.28
N GLY A 49 -3.82 10.18 -9.77
CA GLY A 49 -4.95 9.83 -8.89
C GLY A 49 -4.92 10.60 -7.58
N ALA A 50 -3.76 10.77 -6.96
CA ALA A 50 -3.59 11.57 -5.74
C ALA A 50 -3.94 13.05 -5.98
N ALA A 51 -3.48 13.64 -7.09
CA ALA A 51 -3.81 15.01 -7.45
C ALA A 51 -5.32 15.19 -7.69
N ALA A 52 -5.95 14.27 -8.44
CA ALA A 52 -7.38 14.28 -8.69
C ALA A 52 -8.19 14.11 -7.39
N GLY A 53 -7.78 13.20 -6.51
CA GLY A 53 -8.40 12.99 -5.20
C GLY A 53 -8.31 14.23 -4.30
N SER A 54 -7.15 14.86 -4.23
CA SER A 54 -6.95 16.10 -3.47
C SER A 54 -7.76 17.28 -4.04
N ALA A 55 -7.87 17.38 -5.36
CA ALA A 55 -8.72 18.39 -6.01
C ALA A 55 -10.21 18.17 -5.69
N LEU A 56 -10.66 16.91 -5.71
CA LEU A 56 -12.02 16.55 -5.35
C LEU A 56 -12.31 16.82 -3.86
N LEU A 57 -11.37 16.50 -2.98
CA LEU A 57 -11.48 16.80 -1.55
C LEU A 57 -11.61 18.30 -1.32
N ARG A 58 -10.83 19.11 -2.03
CA ARG A 58 -10.94 20.57 -1.97
C ARG A 58 -12.28 21.09 -2.50
N ALA A 59 -12.85 20.47 -3.52
CA ALA A 59 -14.16 20.85 -4.04
C ALA A 59 -15.31 20.55 -3.06
N PHE A 60 -15.19 19.49 -2.25
CA PHE A 60 -16.21 19.10 -1.27
C PHE A 60 -16.01 19.67 0.13
N THR A 61 -14.83 20.24 0.43
CA THR A 61 -14.54 20.80 1.75
C THR A 61 -14.91 22.28 1.77
N PRO A 62 -15.74 22.75 2.72
CA PRO A 62 -16.03 24.17 2.88
C PRO A 62 -14.75 24.95 3.19
N ASP A 63 -14.61 26.17 2.66
CA ASP A 63 -13.40 27.00 2.80
C ASP A 63 -12.98 27.26 4.26
N THR A 64 -13.92 27.20 5.20
CA THR A 64 -13.68 27.34 6.64
C THR A 64 -12.98 26.12 7.27
N MET A 65 -13.02 24.95 6.61
CA MET A 65 -12.40 23.70 7.06
C MET A 65 -11.30 23.20 6.12
N SER A 66 -11.05 23.87 5.01
CA SER A 66 -10.09 23.43 3.98
C SER A 66 -8.66 23.30 4.52
N GLY A 67 -8.24 24.14 5.47
CA GLY A 67 -6.95 24.01 6.18
C GLY A 67 -5.78 23.67 5.24
N GLY A 68 -5.03 22.62 5.59
CA GLY A 68 -3.93 22.08 4.77
C GLY A 68 -4.29 20.87 3.91
N LEU A 69 -5.58 20.50 3.76
CA LEU A 69 -6.04 19.36 2.94
C LEU A 69 -5.31 18.02 3.18
N GLY A 70 -4.76 17.81 4.39
CA GLY A 70 -4.02 16.60 4.74
C GLY A 70 -2.55 16.58 4.29
N VAL A 71 -1.95 17.72 3.96
CA VAL A 71 -0.51 17.81 3.66
C VAL A 71 0.32 17.30 4.85
N THR A 72 1.17 16.32 4.58
CA THR A 72 2.20 15.85 5.50
C THR A 72 3.32 16.90 5.59
N ALA A 73 3.20 17.78 6.58
CA ALA A 73 4.22 18.77 6.91
C ALA A 73 5.02 18.35 8.13
N LEU A 74 6.30 18.72 8.17
CA LEU A 74 7.13 18.53 9.35
C LEU A 74 6.62 19.38 10.52
N GLY A 75 6.60 18.79 11.70
CA GLY A 75 6.35 19.54 12.93
C GLY A 75 7.41 20.64 13.12
N LYS A 76 7.01 21.78 13.68
CA LYS A 76 7.87 22.97 13.84
C LYS A 76 9.21 22.71 14.56
N SER A 77 9.32 21.62 15.31
CA SER A 77 10.50 21.23 16.08
C SER A 77 11.23 20.01 15.53
N VAL A 78 10.82 19.49 14.36
CA VAL A 78 11.43 18.30 13.75
C VAL A 78 12.38 18.75 12.65
N SER A 79 13.66 18.34 12.76
CA SER A 79 14.63 18.62 11.70
C SER A 79 14.32 17.82 10.42
N PRO A 80 14.71 18.31 9.23
CA PRO A 80 14.52 17.57 7.98
C PRO A 80 15.11 16.16 8.01
N LEU A 81 16.25 15.98 8.68
CA LEU A 81 16.91 14.68 8.80
C LEU A 81 16.12 13.70 9.70
N GLN A 82 15.54 14.19 10.80
CA GLN A 82 14.65 13.37 11.64
C GLN A 82 13.38 13.01 10.89
N GLY A 83 12.81 13.95 10.14
CA GLY A 83 11.67 13.72 9.26
C GLY A 83 11.93 12.60 8.25
N PHE A 84 13.04 12.71 7.54
CA PHE A 84 13.51 11.68 6.60
C PHE A 84 13.68 10.32 7.29
N GLY A 85 14.30 10.28 8.48
CA GLY A 85 14.49 9.03 9.22
C GLY A 85 13.17 8.35 9.58
N VAL A 86 12.17 9.13 9.99
CA VAL A 86 10.81 8.63 10.28
C VAL A 86 10.13 8.11 9.02
N GLU A 87 10.14 8.87 7.93
CA GLU A 87 9.54 8.44 6.66
C GLU A 87 10.21 7.21 6.07
N PHE A 88 11.55 7.13 6.17
CA PHE A 88 12.30 5.96 5.74
C PHE A 88 11.90 4.71 6.54
N PHE A 89 11.83 4.80 7.86
CA PHE A 89 11.47 3.67 8.71
C PHE A 89 10.02 3.20 8.49
N LEU A 90 9.07 4.14 8.37
CA LEU A 90 7.68 3.83 8.04
C LEU A 90 7.55 3.18 6.66
N GLY A 91 8.25 3.73 5.65
CA GLY A 91 8.28 3.15 4.31
C GLY A 91 8.91 1.75 4.28
N PHE A 92 9.98 1.54 5.05
CA PHE A 92 10.62 0.23 5.19
C PHE A 92 9.66 -0.80 5.79
N VAL A 93 9.00 -0.50 6.93
CA VAL A 93 8.05 -1.41 7.56
C VAL A 93 6.89 -1.73 6.61
N LEU A 94 6.37 -0.72 5.90
CA LEU A 94 5.31 -0.91 4.91
C LEU A 94 5.74 -1.89 3.79
N ILE A 95 6.91 -1.68 3.19
CA ILE A 95 7.43 -2.55 2.12
C ILE A 95 7.72 -3.96 2.67
N PHE A 96 8.27 -4.05 3.89
CA PHE A 96 8.56 -5.34 4.54
C PHE A 96 7.28 -6.17 4.72
N VAL A 97 6.21 -5.56 5.23
CA VAL A 97 4.91 -6.21 5.38
C VAL A 97 4.32 -6.61 4.02
N VAL A 98 4.37 -5.71 3.02
CA VAL A 98 3.88 -6.02 1.66
C VAL A 98 4.63 -7.22 1.07
N CYS A 99 5.96 -7.25 1.18
CA CYS A 99 6.78 -8.37 0.72
C CYS A 99 6.45 -9.67 1.49
N GLY A 100 6.25 -9.58 2.82
CA GLY A 100 5.89 -10.72 3.65
C GLY A 100 4.52 -11.33 3.31
N VAL A 101 3.51 -10.49 3.09
CA VAL A 101 2.16 -10.94 2.68
C VAL A 101 2.15 -11.44 1.23
N SER A 102 2.97 -10.85 0.36
CA SER A 102 3.09 -11.25 -1.04
C SER A 102 3.99 -12.46 -1.25
N ASP A 103 4.58 -13.02 -0.20
CA ASP A 103 5.48 -14.15 -0.33
C ASP A 103 4.73 -15.46 -0.58
N SER A 104 5.19 -16.20 -1.58
CA SER A 104 4.54 -17.42 -2.03
C SER A 104 4.59 -18.53 -0.98
N TYR A 105 5.55 -18.49 -0.03
CA TYR A 105 5.66 -19.50 1.02
C TYR A 105 4.41 -19.56 1.91
N VAL A 106 3.78 -18.41 2.18
CA VAL A 106 2.49 -18.36 2.90
C VAL A 106 1.40 -19.03 2.07
N LYS A 107 1.34 -18.77 0.76
CA LYS A 107 0.35 -19.36 -0.14
C LYS A 107 0.47 -20.88 -0.23
N TYR A 108 1.70 -21.41 -0.27
CA TYR A 108 1.94 -22.86 -0.23
C TYR A 108 1.49 -23.48 1.09
N ARG A 109 1.69 -22.82 2.25
CA ARG A 109 1.26 -23.37 3.54
C ARG A 109 -0.27 -23.38 3.70
N THR A 110 -0.98 -22.37 3.19
CA THR A 110 -2.43 -22.28 3.33
C THR A 110 -3.20 -23.14 2.32
N GLU A 111 -2.72 -23.25 1.08
CA GLU A 111 -3.36 -24.08 0.06
C GLU A 111 -2.85 -25.53 0.05
N PHE A 112 -1.57 -25.73 0.36
CA PHE A 112 -0.94 -27.05 0.47
C PHE A 112 -0.72 -27.47 1.94
N LYS A 113 -1.69 -27.18 2.81
CA LYS A 113 -2.04 -28.09 3.90
C LYS A 113 -3.17 -29.02 3.42
N PRO A 114 -2.96 -29.92 2.44
CA PRO A 114 -3.97 -30.91 2.11
C PRO A 114 -3.97 -31.95 3.23
N ARG A 115 -5.09 -32.07 3.95
CA ARG A 115 -5.71 -33.32 4.44
C ARG A 115 -4.85 -34.50 4.95
N ILE A 116 -3.60 -34.32 5.36
CA ILE A 116 -2.76 -35.40 5.91
C ILE A 116 -3.08 -35.73 7.39
N CYS A 117 -4.10 -35.11 7.97
CA CYS A 117 -4.56 -35.39 9.34
C CYS A 117 -6.06 -35.71 9.42
N GLU A 118 -6.62 -36.36 8.40
CA GLU A 118 -7.88 -37.11 8.53
C GLU A 118 -7.59 -38.61 8.30
N THR A 119 -6.71 -39.19 9.10
CA THR A 119 -6.75 -40.65 9.32
C THR A 119 -7.89 -40.91 10.31
N PRO A 120 -8.90 -41.73 9.97
CA PRO A 120 -9.88 -42.14 10.97
C PRO A 120 -9.13 -42.88 12.07
N ALA A 121 -9.26 -42.41 13.30
CA ALA A 121 -8.93 -43.21 14.46
C ALA A 121 -9.83 -44.46 14.42
N PHE A 122 -9.18 -45.62 14.40
CA PHE A 122 -9.84 -46.92 14.62
C PHE A 122 -10.57 -46.93 15.97
#